data_AF-A0A934DB68-F1
#
_entry.id   AF-A0A934DB68-F1
#
_cell.length_a   1.000
_cell.length_b   1.000
_cell.length_c   1.000
_cell.angle_alpha   90.00
_cell.angle_beta   90.00
_cell.angle_gamma   90.00
#
_symmetry.space_group_name_H-M   'P 1'
#
loop_
_entity.id
_entity.type
_entity.pdbx_description
1 polymer ?
#
loop_
_entity_poly.entity_id
_entity_poly.type
_entity_poly.pdbx_seq_one_letter_code
_entity_poly.pdbx_strand_id
1 'polypeptide(L)'
;MWELRLVAFKNPPTDSSGLFTEWLKGNVLVYPAIGTPAFKKFRTDSTNLFIDSIQYSVTLHGVSVDEPLRYAYVALAWRYTQNILTDWRPAGLYVVQPNTFNPRQLIIRKHEYVQDVNIHCDFRNPPPKPWR
;
A
#
# COMPACT_ATOMS: atom_id res chain seq x y z
N MET A 1 1.10 -3.71 -17.90
CA MET A 1 1.01 -4.87 -16.97
C MET A 1 0.46 -4.33 -15.66
N TRP A 2 -0.49 -5.00 -15.03
CA TRP A 2 -1.07 -4.49 -13.77
C TRP A 2 -0.21 -4.96 -12.60
N GLU A 3 0.17 -4.04 -11.73
CA GLU A 3 0.96 -4.33 -10.52
C GLU A 3 0.21 -3.90 -9.27
N LEU A 4 0.35 -4.68 -8.20
CA LEU A 4 -0.21 -4.39 -6.87
C LEU A 4 0.92 -4.37 -5.83
N ARG A 5 0.99 -3.30 -5.06
CA ARG A 5 1.97 -3.11 -3.98
C ARG A 5 1.30 -2.47 -2.78
N LEU A 6 1.65 -2.93 -1.59
CA LEU A 6 1.35 -2.24 -0.35
C LEU A 6 2.19 -0.97 -0.28
N VAL A 7 1.55 0.14 0.05
CA VAL A 7 2.21 1.43 0.27
C VAL A 7 1.78 1.99 1.61
N ALA A 8 2.73 2.45 2.41
CA ALA A 8 2.44 3.03 3.73
C ALA A 8 3.17 4.37 3.87
N PHE A 9 2.41 5.46 3.88
CA PHE A 9 2.91 6.82 3.98
C PHE A 9 2.93 7.28 5.44
N LYS A 10 4.02 7.93 5.86
CA LYS A 10 4.14 8.52 7.20
C LYS A 10 3.08 9.60 7.43
N ASN A 11 2.86 10.44 6.43
CA ASN A 11 1.83 11.48 6.41
C ASN A 11 0.76 11.17 5.36
N PRO A 12 -0.49 11.63 5.52
CA PRO A 12 -1.48 11.54 4.45
C PRO A 12 -0.94 12.24 3.20
N PRO A 13 -0.94 11.58 2.03
CA PRO A 13 -0.51 12.19 0.79
C PRO A 13 -1.45 13.35 0.40
N THR A 14 -0.88 14.54 0.22
CA THR A 14 -1.64 15.79 -0.06
C THR A 14 -1.50 16.30 -1.48
N ASP A 15 -0.51 15.86 -2.23
CA ASP A 15 -0.19 16.39 -3.56
C ASP A 15 0.27 15.32 -4.57
N SER A 16 0.58 15.80 -5.77
CA SER A 16 1.02 15.03 -6.94
C SER A 16 2.48 14.57 -6.88
N SER A 17 3.17 14.69 -5.75
CA SER A 17 4.49 14.07 -5.61
C SER A 17 4.29 12.56 -5.61
N GLY A 18 4.49 11.94 -6.79
CA GLY A 18 4.16 10.55 -7.02
C GLY A 18 4.80 9.62 -5.99
N LEU A 19 4.21 8.42 -5.81
CA LEU A 19 4.68 7.38 -4.89
C LEU A 19 6.21 7.23 -4.87
N PHE A 20 6.83 7.28 -6.05
CA PHE A 20 8.27 7.12 -6.21
C PHE A 20 9.08 8.24 -5.55
N THR A 21 8.64 9.49 -5.65
CA THR A 21 9.32 10.65 -5.05
C THR A 21 9.29 10.56 -3.53
N GLU A 22 8.14 10.24 -2.94
CA GLU A 22 8.03 10.03 -1.49
C GLU A 22 8.82 8.81 -1.02
N TRP A 23 8.99 7.81 -1.90
CA TRP A 23 9.78 6.62 -1.58
C TRP A 23 11.25 6.94 -1.50
N LEU A 24 11.78 7.73 -2.44
CA LEU A 24 13.16 8.21 -2.41
C LEU A 24 13.44 9.11 -1.20
N LYS A 25 12.44 9.86 -0.71
CA LYS A 25 12.55 10.66 0.51
C LYS A 25 12.48 9.84 1.81
N GLY A 26 12.15 8.54 1.74
CA GLY A 26 11.95 7.70 2.93
C GLY A 26 10.66 8.01 3.70
N ASN A 27 9.69 8.66 3.05
CA ASN A 27 8.39 9.01 3.62
C ASN A 27 7.32 7.94 3.38
N VAL A 28 7.55 7.06 2.40
CA VAL A 28 6.66 5.93 2.10
C VAL A 28 7.45 4.64 2.09
N LEU A 29 6.86 3.62 2.71
CA LEU A 29 7.26 2.23 2.57
C LEU A 29 6.54 1.65 1.35
N VAL A 30 7.26 0.91 0.51
CA VAL A 30 6.68 0.17 -0.62
C VAL A 30 7.02 -1.31 -0.47
N TYR A 31 6.01 -2.17 -0.50
CA TYR A 31 6.16 -3.62 -0.37
C TYR A 31 5.27 -4.38 -1.38
N PRO A 32 5.78 -5.40 -2.09
CA PRO A 32 7.20 -5.70 -2.26
C PRO A 32 7.98 -4.50 -2.81
N ALA A 33 9.28 -4.41 -2.54
CA ALA A 33 10.11 -3.26 -2.93
C ALA A 33 10.12 -3.04 -4.45
N ILE A 34 10.25 -1.78 -4.89
CA ILE A 34 10.38 -1.44 -6.31
C ILE A 34 11.58 -2.18 -6.91
N GLY A 35 11.42 -2.73 -8.12
CA GLY A 35 12.43 -3.58 -8.77
C GLY A 35 12.32 -5.07 -8.43
N THR A 36 11.52 -5.44 -7.41
CA THR A 36 11.15 -6.84 -7.15
C THR A 36 9.75 -7.15 -7.71
N PRO A 37 9.43 -8.43 -7.98
CA PRO A 37 8.08 -8.81 -8.39
C PRO A 37 7.03 -8.28 -7.40
N ALA A 38 6.05 -7.55 -7.93
CA ALA A 38 4.88 -7.10 -7.17
C ALA A 38 4.05 -8.29 -6.67
N PHE A 39 2.99 -8.04 -5.89
CA PHE A 39 2.05 -9.11 -5.53
C PHE A 39 1.60 -9.83 -6.80
N LYS A 40 1.92 -11.13 -6.90
CA LYS A 40 1.71 -11.90 -8.13
C LYS A 40 0.23 -11.95 -8.46
N LYS A 41 -0.08 -11.79 -9.75
CA LYS A 41 -1.30 -12.32 -10.33
C LYS A 41 -1.24 -13.84 -10.23
N PHE A 42 -2.22 -14.49 -9.61
CA PHE A 42 -2.54 -15.86 -10.01
C PHE A 42 -3.26 -15.75 -11.36
N ARG A 43 -2.52 -16.08 -12.41
CA ARG A 43 -3.02 -16.19 -13.78
C ARG A 43 -3.36 -17.66 -13.97
N THR A 44 -4.63 -18.03 -13.89
CA THR A 44 -5.06 -19.39 -14.28
C THR A 44 -5.30 -19.48 -15.78
N ASP A 45 -5.78 -18.41 -16.42
CA ASP A 45 -5.96 -18.31 -17.87
C ASP A 45 -6.35 -16.88 -18.23
N SER A 46 -6.43 -16.58 -19.52
CA SER A 46 -6.45 -15.24 -20.11
C SER A 46 -7.68 -14.38 -19.85
N THR A 47 -8.57 -14.68 -18.90
CA THR A 47 -9.82 -13.90 -18.77
C THR A 47 -10.26 -13.46 -17.38
N ASN A 48 -9.82 -14.04 -16.26
CA ASN A 48 -10.25 -13.53 -14.95
C ASN A 48 -9.17 -13.65 -13.85
N LEU A 49 -8.96 -12.54 -13.13
CA LEU A 49 -8.19 -12.48 -11.88
C LEU A 49 -9.15 -12.83 -10.73
N PHE A 50 -9.16 -14.08 -10.28
CA PHE A 50 -9.86 -14.47 -9.05
C PHE A 50 -8.84 -14.67 -7.93
N ILE A 51 -8.45 -13.57 -7.30
CA ILE A 51 -7.74 -13.62 -6.02
C ILE A 51 -8.72 -13.10 -4.97
N ASP A 52 -9.16 -13.99 -4.08
CA ASP A 52 -10.09 -13.63 -2.99
C ASP A 52 -9.33 -12.98 -1.83
N SER A 53 -8.11 -13.45 -1.53
CA SER A 53 -7.23 -12.85 -0.53
C SER A 53 -5.73 -13.12 -0.81
N ILE A 54 -4.86 -12.24 -0.28
CA ILE A 54 -3.40 -12.40 -0.33
C ILE A 54 -2.87 -12.20 1.08
N GLN A 55 -2.14 -13.18 1.61
CA GLN A 55 -1.39 -13.02 2.85
C GLN A 55 -0.05 -12.32 2.56
N TYR A 56 0.34 -11.40 3.44
CA TYR A 56 1.60 -10.69 3.34
C TYR A 56 2.24 -10.51 4.73
N SER A 57 3.56 -10.34 4.75
CA SER A 57 4.31 -9.99 5.95
C SER A 57 5.42 -9.03 5.58
N VAL A 58 5.54 -7.94 6.32
CA VAL A 58 6.54 -6.89 6.08
C VAL A 58 7.41 -6.74 7.32
N THR A 59 8.70 -7.03 7.18
CA THR A 59 9.70 -6.74 8.20
C THR A 59 10.23 -5.33 8.00
N LEU A 60 10.16 -4.50 9.04
CA LEU A 60 10.70 -3.14 9.03
C LEU A 60 12.02 -3.10 9.79
N HIS A 61 12.99 -2.38 9.22
CA HIS A 61 14.27 -2.10 9.84
C HIS A 61 14.32 -0.64 10.31
N GLY A 62 15.12 -0.35 11.33
CA GLY A 62 15.31 1.03 11.82
C GLY A 62 14.27 1.52 12.84
N VAL A 63 13.46 0.64 13.43
CA VAL A 63 12.57 1.01 14.55
C VAL A 63 13.40 1.16 15.82
N SER A 64 13.46 2.37 16.38
CA SER A 64 14.11 2.62 17.67
C SER A 64 13.14 2.33 18.82
N VAL A 65 13.67 2.23 20.06
CA VAL A 65 12.82 2.06 21.26
C VAL A 65 12.02 3.33 21.52
N ASP A 66 12.64 4.49 21.27
CA ASP A 66 12.12 5.80 21.66
C ASP A 66 11.19 6.41 20.61
N GLU A 67 11.22 5.93 19.37
CA GLU A 67 10.44 6.47 18.25
C GLU A 67 9.72 5.36 17.46
N PRO A 68 8.40 5.15 17.68
CA PRO A 68 7.65 4.17 16.91
C PRO A 68 7.45 4.64 15.47
N LEU A 69 7.44 3.70 14.53
CA LEU A 69 7.06 4.01 13.15
C LEU A 69 5.56 4.26 13.08
N ARG A 70 5.20 5.38 12.47
CA ARG A 70 3.82 5.81 12.29
C ARG A 70 3.55 5.99 10.80
N TYR A 71 2.54 5.28 10.31
CA TYR A 71 2.02 5.45 8.96
C TYR A 71 0.58 5.93 9.06
N ALA A 72 0.34 7.18 8.67
CA ALA A 72 -1.01 7.77 8.68
C ALA A 72 -1.90 7.25 7.56
N TYR A 73 -1.31 6.69 6.50
CA TYR A 73 -2.04 6.22 5.34
C TYR A 73 -1.42 4.94 4.79
N VAL A 74 -2.15 3.82 4.88
CA VAL A 74 -1.69 2.51 4.38
C VAL A 74 -2.69 2.01 3.34
N ALA A 75 -2.23 1.77 2.13
CA ALA A 75 -3.09 1.37 1.01
C ALA A 75 -2.46 0.25 0.19
N LEU A 76 -3.31 -0.48 -0.52
CA LEU A 76 -2.88 -1.26 -1.66
C LEU A 76 -2.89 -0.34 -2.88
N ALA A 77 -1.73 -0.08 -3.47
CA ALA A 77 -1.58 0.69 -4.68
C ALA A 77 -1.58 -0.23 -5.90
N TRP A 78 -2.35 0.13 -6.92
CA TRP A 78 -2.36 -0.53 -8.22
C TRP A 78 -1.82 0.40 -9.31
N ARG A 79 -1.09 -0.19 -10.26
CA ARG A 79 -0.59 0.48 -11.46
C ARG A 79 -1.07 -0.28 -12.68
N TYR A 80 -1.58 0.43 -13.67
CA TYR A 80 -2.10 -0.17 -14.91
C TYR A 80 -1.16 0.00 -16.12
N THR A 81 -0.28 1.01 -16.10
CA THR A 81 0.63 1.37 -17.20
C THR A 81 2.07 0.91 -16.96
N GLN A 82 2.95 1.20 -17.93
CA GLN A 82 4.39 0.94 -17.81
C GLN A 82 5.14 2.04 -17.03
N ASN A 83 4.54 3.21 -16.78
CA ASN A 83 5.23 4.30 -16.08
C ASN A 83 5.19 4.07 -14.57
N ILE A 84 6.33 3.71 -13.99
CA ILE A 84 6.46 3.39 -12.56
C ILE A 84 6.46 4.64 -11.67
N LEU A 85 6.62 5.82 -12.26
CA LEU A 85 6.84 7.07 -11.53
C LEU A 85 5.53 7.74 -11.11
N THR A 86 4.46 7.62 -11.91
CA THR A 86 3.27 8.47 -11.78
C THR A 86 1.93 7.74 -11.70
N ASP A 87 1.84 6.51 -12.18
CA ASP A 87 0.52 5.93 -12.51
C ASP A 87 -0.07 5.03 -11.42
N TRP A 88 0.39 5.22 -10.18
CA TRP A 88 -0.12 4.52 -9.02
C TRP A 88 -1.45 5.12 -8.56
N ARG A 89 -2.42 4.26 -8.32
CA ARG A 89 -3.74 4.59 -7.76
C ARG A 89 -3.98 3.72 -6.53
N PRO A 90 -4.80 4.13 -5.55
CA PRO A 90 -5.23 3.22 -4.50
C PRO A 90 -6.28 2.23 -5.06
N ALA A 91 -6.15 0.96 -4.69
CA ALA A 91 -7.11 -0.12 -4.94
C ALA A 91 -7.89 -0.48 -3.66
N GLY A 92 -7.27 -0.26 -2.50
CA GLY A 92 -7.85 -0.49 -1.19
C GLY A 92 -7.10 0.30 -0.13
N LEU A 93 -7.73 0.51 1.02
CA LEU A 93 -7.21 1.33 2.11
C LEU A 93 -7.34 0.55 3.44
N TYR A 94 -6.33 0.68 4.30
CA TYR A 94 -6.45 0.25 5.69
C TYR A 94 -7.27 1.30 6.46
N VAL A 95 -8.46 0.92 6.89
CA VAL A 95 -9.50 1.86 7.36
C VAL A 95 -9.98 1.54 8.75
N VAL A 96 -10.56 2.55 9.42
CA VAL A 96 -11.11 2.40 10.78
C VAL A 96 -12.36 1.51 10.75
N GLN A 97 -13.18 1.65 9.70
CA GLN A 97 -14.42 0.92 9.51
C GLN A 97 -14.48 0.36 8.09
N PRO A 98 -14.98 -0.87 7.90
CA PRO A 98 -15.23 -1.44 6.58
C PRO A 98 -16.10 -0.50 5.72
N ASN A 99 -15.88 -0.52 4.40
CA ASN A 99 -16.64 0.26 3.41
C ASN A 99 -16.56 1.80 3.56
N THR A 100 -15.62 2.30 4.35
CA THR A 100 -15.29 3.74 4.40
C THR A 100 -13.96 4.00 3.69
N PHE A 101 -13.66 5.26 3.42
CA PHE A 101 -12.32 5.70 2.98
C PHE A 101 -11.59 6.50 4.06
N ASN A 102 -11.92 6.26 5.34
CA ASN A 102 -11.26 6.92 6.47
C ASN A 102 -10.02 6.12 6.89
N PRO A 103 -8.79 6.59 6.58
CA PRO A 103 -7.56 5.84 6.86
C PRO A 103 -7.40 5.60 8.35
N ARG A 104 -6.98 4.38 8.71
CA ARG A 104 -6.54 4.07 10.07
C ARG A 104 -5.03 4.21 10.17
N GLN A 105 -4.57 4.90 11.21
CA GLN A 105 -3.14 5.00 11.49
C GLN A 105 -2.58 3.63 11.89
N LEU A 106 -1.46 3.25 11.28
CA LEU A 106 -0.66 2.09 11.65
C LEU A 106 0.52 2.56 12.50
N ILE A 107 0.65 1.98 13.70
CA ILE A 107 1.73 2.28 14.64
C ILE A 107 2.49 0.99 14.88
N ILE A 108 3.80 0.99 14.64
CA ILE A 108 4.68 -0.16 14.81
C ILE A 108 5.77 0.21 15.79
N ARG A 109 5.85 -0.51 16.91
CA ARG A 109 6.91 -0.34 17.91
C ARG A 109 7.98 -1.42 17.76
N LYS A 110 9.13 -1.17 18.37
CA LYS A 110 10.25 -2.13 18.36
C LYS A 110 9.84 -3.42 19.06
N HIS A 111 10.18 -4.56 18.44
CA HIS A 111 9.84 -5.91 18.91
C HIS A 111 8.33 -6.22 19.00
N GLU A 112 7.45 -5.38 18.44
CA GLU A 112 6.03 -5.67 18.34
C GLU A 112 5.68 -6.24 16.96
N TYR A 113 4.78 -7.23 16.97
CA TYR A 113 4.13 -7.73 15.76
C TYR A 113 2.74 -7.13 15.67
N VAL A 114 2.48 -6.34 14.63
CA VAL A 114 1.14 -5.82 14.37
C VAL A 114 0.40 -6.79 13.47
N GLN A 115 -0.74 -7.29 13.95
CA GLN A 115 -1.62 -8.21 13.23
C GLN A 115 -2.90 -7.49 12.79
N ASP A 116 -3.73 -8.18 12.01
CA ASP A 116 -5.05 -7.70 11.56
C ASP A 116 -5.02 -6.39 10.75
N VAL A 117 -3.92 -6.15 10.03
CA VAL A 117 -3.81 -5.05 9.06
C VAL A 117 -4.48 -5.48 7.75
N ASN A 118 -5.80 -5.67 7.77
CA ASN A 118 -6.55 -6.14 6.61
C ASN A 118 -6.91 -4.95 5.69
N ILE A 119 -6.67 -5.11 4.39
CA ILE A 119 -7.00 -4.10 3.36
C ILE A 119 -8.00 -4.70 2.39
N HIS A 120 -9.23 -4.17 2.42
CA HIS A 120 -10.28 -4.56 1.48
C HIS A 120 -10.14 -3.74 0.20
N CYS A 121 -10.23 -4.43 -0.94
CA CYS A 121 -10.10 -3.83 -2.26
C CYS A 121 -11.40 -4.00 -3.03
N ASP A 122 -11.99 -2.89 -3.49
CA ASP A 122 -13.11 -2.89 -4.43
C ASP A 122 -12.71 -2.12 -5.68
N PHE A 123 -12.39 -2.84 -6.75
CA PHE A 123 -11.99 -2.22 -8.02
C PHE A 123 -13.15 -1.54 -8.76
N ARG A 124 -14.41 -1.77 -8.36
CA ARG A 124 -15.58 -1.06 -8.91
C ARG A 124 -15.84 0.25 -8.18
N ASN A 125 -15.44 0.35 -6.92
CA ASN A 125 -15.52 1.56 -6.10
C ASN A 125 -14.18 1.80 -5.37
N PRO A 126 -13.10 2.10 -6.12
CA PRO A 126 -11.79 2.28 -5.51
C PRO A 126 -11.77 3.55 -4.64
N PRO A 127 -10.87 3.61 -3.64
CA PRO A 127 -10.69 4.83 -2.86
C PRO A 127 -10.41 6.05 -3.74
N PRO A 128 -10.91 7.25 -3.38
CA PRO A 128 -10.59 8.48 -4.09
C PRO A 128 -9.07 8.67 -4.09
N LYS A 129 -8.51 9.05 -5.24
CA LYS A 129 -7.06 9.22 -5.42
C LYS A 129 -6.60 10.45 -4.61
N PRO A 130 -5.79 10.31 -3.54
CA PRO A 130 -5.31 11.47 -2.78
C PRO A 130 -4.07 12.14 -3.41
N TRP A 131 -3.32 11.39 -4.23
CA TRP A 131 -2.10 11.83 -4.92
C TRP A 131 -2.35 11.87 -6.42
N ARG A 132 -2.00 12.94 -7.16
CA ARG A 132 -2.19 12.95 -8.63
C ARG A 132 -0.96 12.52 -9.40
#